data_AF-A0A4Y2NGY3-F1
#
_entry.id   AF-A0A4Y2NGY3-F1
#
_cell.length_a   1.000
_cell.length_b   1.000
_cell.length_c   1.000
_cell.angle_alpha   90.00
_cell.angle_beta   90.00
_cell.angle_gamma   90.00
#
_symmetry.space_group_name_H-M   'P 1'
#
loop_
_entity.id
_entity.type
_entity.pdbx_description
1 polymer ?
#
loop_
_entity_poly.entity_id
_entity_poly.type
_entity_poly.pdbx_seq_one_letter_code
_entity_poly.pdbx_strand_id
1 'polypeptide(L)'
;MQQTCNFLGIKQELIPVYHPQANPSERKNRDLKPKLAILVGDAHDTWDEKLAMIRFAMNTSKCDTTGHTAAYLQFGRELRTTD
;
A
#
# COMPACT_ATOMS: atom_id res chain seq x y z
N MET A 1 14.13 3.51 -15.76
CA MET A 1 13.86 4.19 -14.47
C MET A 1 14.76 5.40 -14.24
N GLN A 2 16.09 5.28 -14.24
CA GLN A 2 16.97 6.41 -13.93
C GLN A 2 16.79 7.63 -14.86
N GLN A 3 16.65 7.39 -16.17
CA GLN A 3 16.33 8.44 -17.16
C GLN A 3 14.98 9.11 -16.88
N THR A 4 13.95 8.31 -16.57
CA THR A 4 12.60 8.80 -16.22
C THR A 4 12.62 9.62 -14.92
N CYS A 5 13.32 9.16 -13.89
CA CYS A 5 13.45 9.88 -12.62
C CYS A 5 14.18 11.21 -12.82
N ASN A 6 15.24 11.23 -13.63
CA ASN A 6 15.96 12.47 -13.95
C ASN A 6 15.05 13.46 -14.69
N PHE A 7 14.30 12.99 -15.69
CA PHE A 7 13.35 13.82 -16.42
C PHE A 7 12.24 14.40 -15.52
N LEU A 8 11.75 13.63 -14.55
CA LEU A 8 10.70 14.05 -13.61
C LEU A 8 11.23 14.78 -12.36
N GLY A 9 12.55 14.99 -12.24
CA GLY A 9 13.16 15.59 -11.04
C GLY A 9 13.02 14.75 -9.76
N ILE A 10 12.81 13.44 -9.89
CA ILE A 10 12.64 12.51 -8.76
C ILE A 10 14.02 12.04 -8.30
N LYS A 11 14.37 12.32 -7.03
CA LYS A 11 15.57 11.76 -6.40
C LYS A 11 15.37 10.26 -6.19
N GLN A 12 16.24 9.46 -6.80
CA GLN A 12 16.22 8.01 -6.61
C GLN A 12 17.01 7.63 -5.36
N GLU A 13 16.34 7.01 -4.40
CA GLU A 13 16.96 6.41 -3.21
C GLU A 13 17.04 4.89 -3.41
N LEU A 14 18.24 4.33 -3.30
CA LEU A 14 18.48 2.90 -3.43
C LEU A 14 18.87 2.31 -2.07
N ILE A 15 18.38 1.10 -1.79
CA ILE A 15 18.77 0.33 -0.62
C ILE A 15 19.91 -0.65 -0.98
N PRO A 16 20.81 -0.97 -0.04
CA PRO A 16 21.82 -2.00 -0.25
C PRO A 16 21.20 -3.36 -0.59
N VAL A 17 21.93 -4.16 -1.35
CA VAL A 17 21.54 -5.53 -1.68
C VAL A 17 21.41 -6.34 -0.37
N TYR A 18 20.40 -7.21 -0.30
CA TYR A 18 20.10 -8.04 0.88
C TYR A 18 19.78 -7.27 2.17
N HIS A 19 19.35 -6.01 2.06
CA HIS A 19 18.96 -5.19 3.21
C HIS A 19 17.48 -4.73 3.16
N PRO A 20 16.51 -5.67 3.23
CA PRO A 20 15.08 -5.34 3.10
C PRO A 20 14.53 -4.49 4.25
N GLN A 21 15.21 -4.44 5.41
CA GLN A 21 14.78 -3.67 6.57
C GLN A 21 14.75 -2.16 6.30
N ALA A 22 15.60 -1.67 5.39
CA ALA A 22 15.60 -0.27 4.96
C ALA A 22 14.43 0.07 4.01
N ASN A 23 13.68 -0.92 3.54
CA ASN A 23 12.55 -0.69 2.65
C ASN A 23 11.23 -0.56 3.44
N PRO A 24 10.67 0.64 3.60
CA PRO A 24 9.40 0.83 4.32
C PRO A 24 8.22 0.13 3.63
N SER A 25 8.29 -0.18 2.33
CA SER A 25 7.20 -0.85 1.62
C SER A 25 6.99 -2.29 2.10
N GLU A 26 8.01 -2.95 2.63
CA GLU A 26 7.93 -4.35 3.06
C GLU A 26 6.86 -4.56 4.14
N ARG A 27 6.74 -3.61 5.07
CA ARG A 27 5.71 -3.65 6.11
C ARG A 27 4.31 -3.62 5.51
N LYS A 28 4.07 -2.77 4.51
CA LYS A 28 2.77 -2.66 3.84
C LYS A 28 2.49 -3.89 2.98
N ASN A 29 3.49 -4.44 2.31
CA ASN A 29 3.36 -5.67 1.54
C ASN A 29 3.01 -6.88 2.43
N ARG A 30 3.55 -6.93 3.65
CA ARG A 30 3.21 -7.96 4.63
C ARG A 30 1.73 -7.91 5.04
N ASP A 31 1.14 -6.73 5.15
CA ASP A 31 -0.29 -6.58 5.49
C ASP A 31 -1.20 -6.84 4.28
N LEU A 32 -0.71 -6.53 3.07
CA LEU A 32 -1.43 -6.73 1.80
C LEU A 32 -1.58 -8.21 1.43
N LYS A 33 -0.51 -9.01 1.56
CA LYS A 33 -0.47 -10.41 1.11
C LYS A 33 -1.56 -11.29 1.75
N PRO A 34 -1.81 -11.25 3.07
CA PRO A 34 -2.90 -12.03 3.67
C PRO A 34 -4.28 -11.59 3.19
N LYS A 35 -4.51 -10.28 3.01
CA LYS A 35 -5.79 -9.75 2.51
C LYS A 35 -6.07 -10.22 1.08
N LEU A 36 -5.03 -10.24 0.25
CA LEU A 36 -5.10 -10.84 -1.09
C LEU A 36 -5.44 -12.33 -1.00
N ALA A 37 -4.69 -13.11 -0.22
CA ALA A 37 -4.94 -14.54 -0.08
C ALA A 37 -6.37 -14.86 0.38
N ILE A 38 -6.90 -14.07 1.32
CA ILE A 38 -8.27 -14.23 1.84
C ILE A 38 -9.31 -13.90 0.76
N LEU A 39 -9.17 -12.79 0.04
CA LEU A 39 -10.20 -12.33 -0.90
C LEU A 39 -10.17 -13.06 -2.25
N VAL A 40 -9.02 -13.58 -2.62
CA VAL A 40 -8.82 -14.34 -3.85
C VAL A 40 -9.30 -15.78 -3.68
N GLY A 41 -9.15 -16.37 -2.49
CA GLY A 41 -9.48 -17.77 -2.26
C GLY A 41 -8.74 -18.68 -3.23
N ASP A 42 -9.47 -19.55 -3.91
CA ASP A 42 -8.92 -20.50 -4.90
C ASP A 42 -8.74 -19.88 -6.30
N ALA A 43 -9.35 -18.72 -6.57
CA ALA A 43 -9.34 -18.06 -7.89
C ALA A 43 -8.16 -17.09 -8.06
N HIS A 44 -6.94 -17.62 -8.00
CA HIS A 44 -5.68 -16.87 -7.97
C HIS A 44 -5.43 -15.91 -9.14
N ASP A 45 -6.12 -16.10 -10.26
CA ASP A 45 -6.10 -15.24 -11.44
C ASP A 45 -6.89 -13.92 -11.27
N THR A 46 -7.80 -13.83 -10.29
CA THR A 46 -8.68 -12.66 -10.06
C THR A 46 -8.13 -11.65 -9.04
N TRP A 47 -6.85 -11.75 -8.68
CA TRP A 47 -6.25 -10.96 -7.60
C TRP A 47 -6.27 -9.45 -7.86
N ASP A 48 -6.16 -9.04 -9.13
CA ASP A 48 -6.15 -7.67 -9.59
C ASP A 48 -7.50 -6.99 -9.38
N GLU A 49 -8.61 -7.73 -9.57
CA GLU A 49 -9.95 -7.24 -9.27
C GLU A 49 -10.13 -6.88 -7.79
N LYS A 50 -9.45 -7.61 -6.89
CA LYS A 50 -9.60 -7.42 -5.44
C LYS A 50 -8.73 -6.28 -4.92
N LEU A 51 -7.72 -5.82 -5.68
CA LEU A 51 -6.76 -4.81 -5.22
C LEU A 51 -7.43 -3.49 -4.82
N ALA A 52 -8.41 -3.02 -5.59
CA ALA A 52 -9.07 -1.75 -5.32
C ALA A 52 -9.79 -1.78 -3.95
N MET A 53 -10.49 -2.87 -3.67
CA MET A 53 -11.18 -3.11 -2.40
C MET A 53 -10.19 -3.21 -1.24
N ILE A 54 -9.09 -3.94 -1.42
CA ILE A 54 -8.06 -4.08 -0.38
C ILE A 54 -7.40 -2.74 -0.08
N ARG A 55 -7.05 -1.97 -1.10
CA ARG A 55 -6.46 -0.65 -0.96
C ARG A 55 -7.41 0.29 -0.20
N PHE A 56 -8.70 0.26 -0.53
CA PHE A 56 -9.70 1.04 0.19
C PHE A 56 -9.72 0.66 1.67
N ALA A 57 -9.89 -0.64 1.98
CA ALA A 57 -9.91 -1.13 3.35
C ALA A 57 -8.63 -0.79 4.14
N MET A 58 -7.45 -0.90 3.51
CA MET A 58 -6.18 -0.55 4.15
C MET A 58 -6.06 0.94 4.45
N ASN A 59 -6.63 1.81 3.61
CA ASN A 59 -6.56 3.25 3.79
C ASN A 59 -7.56 3.80 4.80
N THR A 60 -8.71 3.14 4.96
CA THR A 60 -9.76 3.51 5.94
C THR A 60 -9.61 2.80 7.29
N SER A 61 -8.73 1.81 7.41
CA SER A 61 -8.42 1.17 8.69
C SER A 61 -7.62 2.12 9.58
N LYS A 62 -8.06 2.30 10.84
CA LYS A 62 -7.33 3.07 11.84
C LYS A 62 -6.05 2.34 12.24
N CYS A 63 -4.93 3.06 12.28
CA CYS A 63 -3.67 2.54 12.79
C CYS A 63 -3.59 2.76 14.31
N ASP A 64 -3.39 1.68 15.08
CA ASP A 64 -3.36 1.75 16.55
C ASP A 64 -2.29 2.68 17.10
N THR A 65 -1.13 2.74 16.46
CA THR A 65 0.00 3.59 16.89
C THR A 65 -0.27 5.08 16.67
N THR A 66 -0.90 5.44 15.55
CA THR A 66 -1.13 6.86 15.21
C THR A 66 -2.51 7.35 15.60
N GLY A 67 -3.45 6.43 15.86
CA GLY A 67 -4.84 6.76 16.15
C GLY A 67 -5.65 7.26 14.94
N HIS A 68 -5.06 7.28 13.74
CA HIS A 68 -5.66 7.83 12.53
C HIS A 68 -5.69 6.82 11.38
N THR A 69 -6.57 7.04 10.41
CA THR A 69 -6.56 6.30 9.13
C THR A 69 -5.49 6.88 8.20
N ALA A 70 -4.97 6.06 7.28
CA ALA A 70 -4.02 6.57 6.29
C ALA A 70 -4.68 7.58 5.33
N ALA A 71 -5.97 7.40 5.04
CA ALA A 71 -6.77 8.33 4.27
C ALA A 71 -6.80 9.72 4.92
N TYR A 72 -7.11 9.79 6.21
CA TYR A 72 -7.16 11.05 6.94
C TYR A 72 -5.81 11.78 6.93
N LEU A 73 -4.72 11.05 7.20
CA LEU A 73 -3.38 11.63 7.19
C LEU A 73 -2.95 12.15 5.81
N GLN A 74 -3.40 11.52 4.72
CA GLN A 74 -3.06 11.90 3.37
C GLN A 74 -3.92 13.04 2.82
N PHE A 75 -5.22 13.04 3.12
CA PHE A 75 -6.21 13.93 2.47
C PHE A 75 -6.83 14.96 3.42
N GLY A 76 -6.54 14.90 4.72
CA GLY A 76 -7.17 15.73 5.75
C GLY A 76 -8.65 15.40 5.99
N ARG A 77 -9.15 14.30 5.43
CA ARG A 77 -10.53 13.81 5.57
C ARG A 77 -10.61 12.31 5.31
N GLU A 78 -11.67 11.68 5.81
CA GLU A 78 -11.94 10.29 5.52
C GLU A 78 -12.41 10.08 4.07
N LEU A 79 -12.15 8.89 3.53
CA LEU A 79 -12.71 8.48 2.25
C LEU A 79 -14.21 8.25 2.41
N ARG A 80 -14.98 8.57 1.36
CA ARG A 80 -16.42 8.31 1.35
C ARG A 80 -16.67 6.81 1.34
N THR A 81 -17.38 6.32 2.33
CA THR A 81 -18.03 5.01 2.30
C THR A 81 -19.34 5.14 1.53
N THR A 82 -19.80 4.02 0.98
CA THR A 82 -21.16 3.91 0.43
C THR A 82 -22.12 3.80 1.61
N ASP A 83 -22.36 4.92 2.29
CA ASP A 83 -23.49 5.09 3.20
C ASP A 83 -24.76 5.37 2.36
#